data_AF-A0A669AXG3-F1
#
_entry.id   AF-A0A669AXG3-F1
#
_cell.length_a   1.000
_cell.length_b   1.000
_cell.length_c   1.000
_cell.angle_alpha   90.00
_cell.angle_beta   90.00
_cell.angle_gamma   90.00
#
_symmetry.space_group_name_H-M   'P 1'
#
loop_
_entity.id
_entity.type
_entity.pdbx_description
1 polymer ?
#
loop_
_entity_poly.entity_id
_entity_poly.type
_entity_poly.pdbx_seq_one_letter_code
_entity_poly.pdbx_strand_id
1 'polypeptide(L)'
;NVIKLKTRICLLFKYLTVATKSQSKLNRIALVINNIKFHDETLNLDGCEKDDGVMSRLLQNLGYQVVLYRNLTGQEIDDALTEFSKHIKLSYTDSVFVIIMSHGNIGIISGTDSKTFEIEKIFLRLNTKNCPALVNKPKIIIIDACRGGNSQLDQRIYLSDSLVHIEKDLICFHSSTPHTASYFLPTKGSFFIQTLSDVFNKWSYVCDIEELFRKVSLMTGRTDLAAHWSQLRLKKSLGSVTKRFSN
;
A
#
# COMPACT_ATOMS: atom_id res chain seq x y z
N ASN A 1 22.02 -16.79 6.97
CA ASN A 1 21.02 -17.72 6.39
C ASN A 1 20.35 -17.14 5.13
N VAL A 2 21.15 -16.57 4.21
CA VAL A 2 20.73 -15.84 3.00
C VAL A 2 20.11 -16.75 1.93
N ILE A 3 20.41 -18.06 2.00
CA ILE A 3 19.96 -19.07 1.03
C ILE A 3 18.46 -19.37 1.17
N LYS A 4 17.87 -19.23 2.37
CA LYS A 4 16.42 -19.42 2.61
C LYS A 4 15.54 -18.25 2.13
N LEU A 5 16.13 -17.14 1.65
CA LEU A 5 15.37 -15.98 1.15
C LEU A 5 14.95 -16.12 -0.32
N LYS A 6 15.69 -16.88 -1.12
CA LYS A 6 15.50 -16.93 -2.59
C LYS A 6 14.26 -17.70 -3.05
N THR A 7 13.60 -18.48 -2.19
CA THR A 7 12.39 -19.27 -2.54
C THR A 7 11.07 -18.54 -2.25
N ARG A 8 11.12 -17.29 -1.81
CA ARG A 8 9.95 -16.51 -1.36
C ARG A 8 9.18 -16.01 -2.57
N ILE A 9 7.84 -16.06 -2.52
CA ILE A 9 6.84 -15.35 -3.39
C ILE A 9 5.61 -16.24 -3.71
N CYS A 10 5.71 -17.57 -3.66
CA CYS A 10 4.65 -18.45 -4.18
C CYS A 10 3.31 -18.39 -3.42
N LEU A 11 3.26 -17.83 -2.20
CA LEU A 11 2.06 -17.82 -1.36
C LEU A 11 1.46 -16.43 -1.12
N LEU A 12 2.22 -15.34 -1.35
CA LEU A 12 1.71 -13.95 -1.25
C LEU A 12 0.50 -13.72 -2.16
N PHE A 13 0.48 -14.39 -3.31
CA PHE A 13 -0.57 -14.32 -4.32
C PHE A 13 -1.23 -15.69 -4.52
N LYS A 14 -1.66 -16.34 -3.44
CA LYS A 14 -2.28 -17.68 -3.45
C LYS A 14 -3.49 -17.83 -4.40
N TYR A 15 -4.01 -16.71 -4.90
CA TYR A 15 -5.11 -16.61 -5.88
C TYR A 15 -4.68 -16.29 -7.33
N LEU A 16 -3.41 -16.01 -7.63
CA LEU A 16 -2.89 -15.99 -9.01
C LEU A 16 -2.26 -17.34 -9.34
N THR A 17 -3.09 -18.36 -9.46
CA THR A 17 -2.74 -19.63 -10.10
C THR A 17 -2.61 -19.45 -11.61
N VAL A 18 -1.56 -18.78 -12.04
CA VAL A 18 -0.88 -19.06 -13.31
C VAL A 18 0.60 -18.90 -13.01
N ALA A 19 1.37 -19.96 -13.24
CA ALA A 19 2.83 -19.98 -13.10
C ALA A 19 3.42 -18.61 -13.48
N THR A 20 3.84 -17.82 -12.48
CA THR A 20 4.54 -16.56 -12.72
C THR A 20 5.81 -16.93 -13.48
N LYS A 21 5.80 -16.76 -14.80
CA LYS A 21 6.97 -17.02 -15.65
C LYS A 21 8.13 -16.28 -15.01
N SER A 22 9.33 -16.87 -14.94
CA SER A 22 10.53 -16.23 -14.37
C SER A 22 10.70 -14.77 -14.82
N GLN A 23 10.28 -14.48 -16.05
CA GLN A 23 10.21 -13.16 -16.65
C GLN A 23 9.35 -12.13 -15.89
N SER A 24 8.20 -12.51 -15.31
CA SER A 24 7.33 -11.53 -14.59
C SER A 24 7.97 -11.04 -13.30
N LYS A 25 8.68 -11.93 -12.58
CA LYS A 25 9.38 -11.60 -11.34
C LYS A 25 10.50 -10.59 -11.57
N LEU A 26 11.22 -10.68 -12.69
CA LEU A 26 12.28 -9.72 -13.06
C LEU A 26 11.74 -8.32 -13.41
N ASN A 27 10.45 -8.22 -13.69
CA ASN A 27 9.78 -6.98 -14.07
C ASN A 27 8.92 -6.38 -12.95
N ARG A 28 8.96 -6.95 -11.76
CA ARG A 28 8.31 -6.37 -10.59
C ARG A 28 8.88 -5.00 -10.28
N ILE A 29 7.98 -4.05 -10.10
CA ILE A 29 8.31 -2.67 -9.77
C ILE A 29 7.36 -2.13 -8.70
N ALA A 30 7.91 -1.34 -7.80
CA ALA A 30 7.19 -0.68 -6.72
C ALA A 30 7.52 0.81 -6.70
N LEU A 31 6.52 1.62 -6.35
CA LEU A 31 6.67 3.05 -6.10
C LEU A 31 6.68 3.29 -4.59
N VAL A 32 7.65 4.05 -4.10
CA VAL A 32 7.73 4.52 -2.71
C VAL A 32 7.86 6.04 -2.73
N ILE A 33 6.98 6.73 -2.03
CA ILE A 33 7.04 8.18 -1.82
C ILE A 33 7.14 8.41 -0.31
N ASN A 34 8.19 9.09 0.13
CA ASN A 34 8.40 9.42 1.54
C ASN A 34 8.58 10.93 1.74
N ASN A 35 7.56 11.58 2.29
CA ASN A 35 7.60 13.00 2.61
C ASN A 35 8.02 13.17 4.07
N ILE A 36 9.21 13.72 4.25
CA ILE A 36 9.89 13.82 5.54
C ILE A 36 10.19 15.27 5.88
N LYS A 37 10.70 16.03 4.89
CA LYS A 37 11.03 17.44 5.00
C LYS A 37 9.98 18.26 4.28
N PHE A 38 9.29 19.12 5.02
CA PHE A 38 8.21 19.97 4.53
C PHE A 38 8.70 21.42 4.42
N HIS A 39 8.01 22.23 3.62
CA HIS A 39 8.32 23.67 3.52
C HIS A 39 8.14 24.37 4.88
N ASP A 40 7.16 23.93 5.66
CA ASP A 40 7.06 24.26 7.07
C ASP A 40 7.87 23.23 7.88
N GLU A 41 9.04 23.64 8.37
CA GLU A 41 9.95 22.76 9.11
C GLU A 41 9.33 22.20 10.41
N THR A 42 8.29 22.85 10.96
CA THR A 42 7.58 22.35 12.14
C THR A 42 6.81 21.06 11.87
N LEU A 43 6.57 20.75 10.58
CA LEU A 43 5.91 19.53 10.12
C LEU A 43 6.91 18.43 9.77
N ASN A 44 8.22 18.62 9.97
CA ASN A 44 9.20 17.59 9.64
C ASN A 44 8.99 16.29 10.44
N LEU A 45 9.12 15.15 9.76
CA LEU A 45 9.01 13.81 10.34
C LEU A 45 10.40 13.21 10.61
N ASP A 46 11.23 13.94 11.36
CA ASP A 46 12.65 13.61 11.58
C ASP A 46 12.88 12.20 12.13
N GLY A 47 13.53 11.34 11.34
CA GLY A 47 13.79 9.93 11.63
C GLY A 47 12.99 8.97 10.75
N CYS A 48 11.98 9.44 9.99
CA CYS A 48 11.29 8.68 8.95
C CYS A 48 12.19 8.36 7.74
N GLU A 49 13.39 8.95 7.63
CA GLU A 49 14.38 8.59 6.60
C GLU A 49 14.78 7.11 6.69
N LYS A 50 14.65 6.51 7.88
CA LYS A 50 14.92 5.09 8.13
C LYS A 50 13.93 4.19 7.41
N ASP A 51 12.69 4.65 7.20
CA ASP A 51 11.65 3.87 6.55
C ASP A 51 11.94 3.64 5.07
N ASP A 52 12.74 4.51 4.43
CA ASP A 52 13.23 4.29 3.06
C ASP A 52 14.04 3.00 2.95
N GLY A 53 14.98 2.81 3.90
CA GLY A 53 15.84 1.63 3.94
C GLY A 53 15.04 0.38 4.27
N VAL A 54 14.06 0.49 5.17
CA VAL A 54 13.20 -0.64 5.56
C VAL A 54 12.30 -1.08 4.41
N MET A 55 11.58 -0.15 3.78
CA MET A 55 10.69 -0.46 2.68
C MET A 55 11.44 -0.90 1.42
N SER A 56 12.55 -0.24 1.08
CA SER A 56 13.36 -0.62 -0.07
C SER A 56 13.90 -2.05 0.08
N ARG A 57 14.45 -2.38 1.27
CA ARG A 57 14.96 -3.72 1.55
C ARG A 57 13.85 -4.77 1.53
N LEU A 58 12.70 -4.47 2.13
CA LEU A 58 11.55 -5.36 2.13
C LEU A 58 11.11 -5.68 0.70
N LEU A 59 10.87 -4.66 -0.13
CA LEU A 59 10.37 -4.81 -1.49
C LEU A 59 11.39 -5.50 -2.40
N GLN A 60 12.68 -5.17 -2.26
CA GLN A 60 13.76 -5.87 -2.97
C GLN A 60 13.82 -7.36 -2.59
N ASN A 61 13.65 -7.69 -1.31
CA ASN A 61 13.57 -9.09 -0.86
C ASN A 61 12.35 -9.83 -1.41
N LEU A 62 11.28 -9.09 -1.77
CA LEU A 62 10.09 -9.60 -2.46
C LEU A 62 10.22 -9.58 -3.99
N GLY A 63 11.40 -9.20 -4.51
CA GLY A 63 11.76 -9.21 -5.93
C GLY A 63 11.36 -7.96 -6.71
N TYR A 64 10.98 -6.86 -6.05
CA TYR A 64 10.61 -5.61 -6.73
C TYR A 64 11.84 -4.72 -6.92
N GLN A 65 11.95 -4.12 -8.10
CA GLN A 65 12.70 -2.88 -8.26
C GLN A 65 11.93 -1.74 -7.59
N VAL A 66 12.62 -0.90 -6.84
CA VAL A 66 12.00 0.20 -6.09
C VAL A 66 12.33 1.53 -6.77
N VAL A 67 11.28 2.30 -7.11
CA VAL A 67 11.38 3.71 -7.47
C VAL A 67 11.04 4.51 -6.21
N LEU A 68 12.01 5.23 -5.68
CA LEU A 68 11.89 5.99 -4.43
C LEU A 68 11.94 7.49 -4.73
N TYR A 69 10.92 8.21 -4.30
CA TYR A 69 10.90 9.68 -4.26
C TYR A 69 10.83 10.17 -2.83
N ARG A 70 11.40 11.35 -2.59
CA ARG A 70 11.35 12.04 -1.30
C ARG A 70 10.79 13.43 -1.45
N ASN A 71 10.04 13.86 -0.43
CA ASN A 71 9.66 15.26 -0.20
C ASN A 71 8.91 15.90 -1.39
N LEU A 72 7.97 15.17 -1.97
CA LEU A 72 7.14 15.63 -3.08
C LEU A 72 6.02 16.56 -2.60
N THR A 73 5.79 17.63 -3.36
CA THR A 73 4.60 18.48 -3.24
C THR A 73 3.33 17.71 -3.62
N GLY A 74 2.15 18.27 -3.31
CA GLY A 74 0.89 17.60 -3.61
C GLY A 74 0.71 17.29 -5.11
N GLN A 75 1.19 18.18 -5.98
CA GLN A 75 1.18 17.99 -7.44
C GLN A 75 2.20 16.93 -7.87
N GLU A 76 3.41 16.97 -7.33
CA GLU A 76 4.46 16.01 -7.69
C GLU A 76 4.10 14.57 -7.28
N ILE A 77 3.29 14.37 -6.23
CA ILE A 77 2.74 13.04 -5.90
C ILE A 77 1.87 12.51 -7.05
N ASP A 78 0.98 13.34 -7.61
CA ASP A 78 0.13 12.95 -8.75
C ASP A 78 0.95 12.73 -10.02
N ASP A 79 1.98 13.55 -10.24
CA ASP A 79 2.90 13.42 -11.38
C ASP A 79 3.69 12.11 -11.29
N ALA A 80 4.23 11.77 -10.11
CA ALA A 80 4.95 10.51 -9.87
C ALA A 80 4.06 9.29 -10.09
N LEU A 81 2.79 9.33 -9.65
CA LEU A 81 1.82 8.26 -9.92
C LEU A 81 1.46 8.15 -11.40
N THR A 82 1.35 9.29 -12.09
CA THR A 82 1.06 9.36 -13.51
C THR A 82 2.23 8.85 -14.36
N GLU A 83 3.46 9.12 -13.94
CA GLU A 83 4.66 8.56 -14.56
C GLU A 83 4.75 7.05 -14.30
N PHE A 84 4.54 6.64 -13.04
CA PHE A 84 4.58 5.23 -12.66
C PHE A 84 3.56 4.40 -13.43
N SER A 85 2.33 4.89 -13.63
CA SER A 85 1.29 4.17 -14.38
C SER A 85 1.62 3.93 -15.86
N LYS A 86 2.64 4.62 -16.39
CA LYS A 86 3.16 4.49 -17.75
C LYS A 86 4.46 3.69 -17.82
N HIS A 87 4.98 3.20 -16.70
CA HIS A 87 6.28 2.55 -16.66
C HIS A 87 6.30 1.24 -17.48
N ILE A 88 7.31 1.08 -18.35
CA ILE A 88 7.37 -0.02 -19.34
C ILE A 88 7.31 -1.42 -18.73
N LYS A 89 7.85 -1.59 -17.51
CA LYS A 89 7.81 -2.88 -16.78
C LYS A 89 6.40 -3.32 -16.38
N LEU A 90 5.42 -2.42 -16.30
CA LEU A 90 4.07 -2.77 -15.87
C LEU A 90 3.40 -3.78 -16.80
N SER A 91 3.73 -3.77 -18.09
CA SER A 91 3.20 -4.76 -19.05
C SER A 91 3.65 -6.18 -18.71
N TYR A 92 4.81 -6.33 -18.08
CA TYR A 92 5.46 -7.62 -17.80
C TYR A 92 5.42 -8.03 -16.33
N THR A 93 5.12 -7.10 -15.42
CA THR A 93 4.97 -7.42 -14.00
C THR A 93 3.77 -8.33 -13.75
N ASP A 94 3.80 -9.06 -12.64
CA ASP A 94 2.65 -9.82 -12.12
C ASP A 94 1.86 -9.06 -11.04
N SER A 95 2.42 -7.99 -10.48
CA SER A 95 1.84 -7.19 -9.39
C SER A 95 2.62 -5.89 -9.18
N VAL A 96 2.05 -4.95 -8.43
CA VAL A 96 2.74 -3.73 -8.01
C VAL A 96 2.49 -3.40 -6.55
N PHE A 97 3.45 -2.70 -5.96
CA PHE A 97 3.29 -2.00 -4.69
C PHE A 97 3.38 -0.49 -4.91
N VAL A 98 2.52 0.26 -4.26
CA VAL A 98 2.61 1.73 -4.16
C VAL A 98 2.53 2.09 -2.69
N ILE A 99 3.58 2.72 -2.17
CA ILE A 99 3.69 3.10 -0.76
C ILE A 99 3.85 4.61 -0.67
N ILE A 100 3.01 5.25 0.11
CA ILE A 100 3.10 6.69 0.37
C ILE A 100 3.13 6.91 1.89
N MET A 101 4.17 7.58 2.37
CA MET A 101 4.40 7.92 3.76
C MET A 101 4.48 9.44 3.88
N SER A 102 3.57 10.05 4.65
CA SER A 102 3.50 11.51 4.82
C SER A 102 2.56 11.87 5.98
N HIS A 103 2.37 13.17 6.23
CA HIS A 103 1.17 13.66 6.90
C HIS A 103 -0.08 13.38 6.06
N GLY A 104 -1.24 13.39 6.72
CA GLY A 104 -2.51 13.23 6.04
C GLY A 104 -3.71 13.51 6.92
N ASN A 105 -4.87 13.36 6.30
CA ASN A 105 -6.17 13.41 6.96
C ASN A 105 -7.12 12.43 6.24
N ILE A 106 -8.39 12.39 6.62
CA ILE A 106 -9.38 11.52 5.99
C ILE A 106 -9.42 11.78 4.47
N GLY A 107 -9.10 10.75 3.69
CA GLY A 107 -9.16 10.80 2.23
C GLY A 107 -8.01 11.55 1.53
N ILE A 108 -7.08 12.14 2.29
CA ILE A 108 -6.01 12.98 1.72
C ILE A 108 -4.63 12.68 2.31
N ILE A 109 -3.61 12.96 1.51
CA ILE A 109 -2.19 12.93 1.86
C ILE A 109 -1.64 14.35 1.69
N SER A 110 -0.83 14.83 2.62
CA SER A 110 -0.21 16.16 2.51
C SER A 110 1.07 16.09 1.68
N GLY A 111 1.20 16.98 0.69
CA GLY A 111 2.46 17.28 0.04
C GLY A 111 3.36 18.14 0.92
N THR A 112 4.63 18.28 0.54
CA THR A 112 5.61 19.11 1.26
C THR A 112 5.30 20.61 1.23
N ASP A 113 4.51 21.05 0.26
CA ASP A 113 4.00 22.41 0.09
C ASP A 113 2.68 22.68 0.85
N SER A 114 2.29 21.76 1.75
CA SER A 114 1.02 21.80 2.49
C SER A 114 -0.23 21.71 1.61
N LYS A 115 -0.09 21.49 0.30
CA LYS A 115 -1.21 21.14 -0.58
C LYS A 115 -1.56 19.67 -0.43
N THR A 116 -2.82 19.35 -0.69
CA THR A 116 -3.35 18.01 -0.49
C THR A 116 -3.39 17.22 -1.78
N PHE A 117 -3.12 15.93 -1.67
CA PHE A 117 -3.30 14.93 -2.70
C PHE A 117 -4.42 13.97 -2.27
N GLU A 118 -5.44 13.81 -3.11
CA GLU A 118 -6.59 12.95 -2.84
C GLU A 118 -6.25 11.48 -3.06
N ILE A 119 -6.50 10.63 -2.07
CA ILE A 119 -6.21 9.19 -2.14
C ILE A 119 -6.94 8.52 -3.32
N GLU A 120 -8.16 8.99 -3.65
CA GLU A 120 -8.93 8.47 -4.77
C GLU A 120 -8.19 8.61 -6.12
N LYS A 121 -7.29 9.59 -6.26
CA LYS A 121 -6.45 9.74 -7.46
C LYS A 121 -5.52 8.55 -7.65
N ILE A 122 -5.04 7.90 -6.58
CA ILE A 122 -4.23 6.66 -6.71
C ILE A 122 -5.03 5.59 -7.46
N PHE A 123 -6.28 5.37 -7.05
CA PHE A 123 -7.16 4.39 -7.67
C PHE A 123 -7.46 4.78 -9.11
N LEU A 124 -7.74 6.06 -9.36
CA LEU A 124 -7.95 6.58 -10.71
C LEU A 124 -6.74 6.34 -11.62
N ARG A 125 -5.51 6.65 -11.19
CA ARG A 125 -4.29 6.49 -12.01
C ARG A 125 -3.97 5.03 -12.32
N LEU A 126 -4.34 4.10 -11.43
CA LEU A 126 -4.01 2.68 -11.55
C LEU A 126 -5.19 1.80 -12.03
N ASN A 127 -6.35 2.39 -12.32
CA ASN A 127 -7.52 1.66 -12.78
C ASN A 127 -7.35 1.10 -14.20
N THR A 128 -8.30 0.28 -14.63
CA THR A 128 -8.26 -0.38 -15.94
C THR A 128 -8.16 0.60 -17.12
N LYS A 129 -8.81 1.76 -17.02
CA LYS A 129 -8.83 2.78 -18.09
C LYS A 129 -7.49 3.51 -18.23
N ASN A 130 -6.90 3.91 -17.11
CA ASN A 130 -5.71 4.77 -17.09
C ASN A 130 -4.39 3.98 -17.01
N CYS A 131 -4.44 2.72 -16.57
CA CYS A 131 -3.30 1.81 -16.55
C CYS A 131 -3.66 0.40 -17.07
N PRO A 132 -3.92 0.23 -18.39
CA PRO A 132 -4.28 -1.06 -18.98
C PRO A 132 -3.26 -2.17 -18.73
N ALA A 133 -1.98 -1.81 -18.57
CA ALA A 133 -0.89 -2.73 -18.27
C ALA A 133 -1.07 -3.51 -16.95
N LEU A 134 -1.92 -3.00 -16.05
CA LEU A 134 -2.21 -3.59 -14.74
C LEU A 134 -3.59 -4.24 -14.64
N VAL A 135 -4.30 -4.45 -15.74
CA VAL A 135 -5.57 -5.19 -15.73
C VAL A 135 -5.35 -6.62 -15.24
N ASN A 136 -6.19 -7.11 -14.34
CA ASN A 136 -6.11 -8.44 -13.73
C ASN A 136 -4.80 -8.70 -12.95
N LYS A 137 -4.10 -7.64 -12.52
CA LYS A 137 -2.86 -7.71 -11.73
C LYS A 137 -3.07 -7.04 -10.37
N PRO A 138 -2.67 -7.68 -9.26
CA PRO A 138 -2.78 -7.09 -7.94
C PRO A 138 -2.04 -5.75 -7.81
N LYS A 139 -2.74 -4.76 -7.26
CA LYS A 139 -2.21 -3.44 -6.90
C LYS A 139 -2.29 -3.31 -5.39
N ILE A 140 -1.15 -3.40 -4.71
CA ILE A 140 -1.09 -3.26 -3.25
C ILE A 140 -0.70 -1.82 -2.94
N ILE A 141 -1.64 -1.07 -2.37
CA ILE A 141 -1.44 0.31 -1.96
C ILE A 141 -1.27 0.34 -0.43
N ILE A 142 -0.20 0.97 0.05
CA ILE A 142 0.06 1.15 1.48
C ILE A 142 0.20 2.65 1.74
N ILE A 143 -0.63 3.17 2.62
CA ILE A 143 -0.63 4.59 3.00
C ILE A 143 -0.33 4.67 4.49
N ASP A 144 0.83 5.22 4.80
CA ASP A 144 1.18 5.58 6.16
C ASP A 144 1.02 7.08 6.36
N ALA A 145 -0.18 7.47 6.76
CA ALA A 145 -0.53 8.84 7.05
C ALA A 145 -1.66 8.88 8.08
N CYS A 146 -1.70 9.95 8.87
CA CYS A 146 -2.80 10.22 9.79
C CYS A 146 -4.12 10.29 9.00
N ARG A 147 -5.22 9.88 9.63
CA ARG A 147 -6.57 10.00 9.06
C ARG A 147 -7.46 10.88 9.93
N GLY A 148 -6.88 11.95 10.48
CA GLY A 148 -7.53 12.86 11.43
C GLY A 148 -7.08 12.64 12.87
N GLY A 149 -7.78 13.29 13.81
CA GLY A 149 -7.53 13.13 15.26
C GLY A 149 -7.69 14.40 16.11
N ASN A 150 -7.80 15.59 15.51
CA ASN A 150 -7.83 16.87 16.27
C ASN A 150 -9.07 17.76 16.03
N SER A 151 -10.11 17.29 15.34
CA SER A 151 -11.35 18.07 15.18
C SER A 151 -12.55 17.16 14.93
N GLN A 152 -13.62 17.35 15.71
CA GLN A 152 -14.91 16.65 15.57
C GLN A 152 -15.72 17.10 14.32
N LEU A 153 -15.06 17.61 13.28
CA LEU A 153 -15.71 18.23 12.13
C LEU A 153 -15.03 17.75 10.85
N ASP A 154 -15.42 16.57 10.38
CA ASP A 154 -15.86 16.35 8.98
C ASP A 154 -16.30 14.89 8.78
N GLN A 155 -17.59 14.64 8.95
CA GLN A 155 -18.21 13.31 8.78
C GLN A 155 -18.56 12.97 7.32
N ARG A 156 -18.01 13.67 6.32
CA ARG A 156 -18.50 13.57 4.92
C ARG A 156 -17.52 13.02 3.88
N ILE A 157 -16.31 12.63 4.24
CA ILE A 157 -15.43 11.89 3.31
C ILE A 157 -15.44 10.43 3.73
N TYR A 158 -16.58 9.77 3.52
CA TYR A 158 -16.50 8.34 3.22
C TYR A 158 -15.75 8.29 1.89
N LEU A 159 -14.50 7.80 1.90
CA LEU A 159 -13.89 7.25 0.69
C LEU A 159 -15.01 6.50 0.00
N SER A 160 -15.36 6.87 -1.22
CA SER A 160 -16.50 6.22 -1.86
C SER A 160 -16.11 4.76 -2.04
N ASP A 161 -16.59 3.90 -1.12
CA ASP A 161 -16.42 2.45 -1.15
C ASP A 161 -16.71 1.95 -2.58
N SER A 162 -17.63 2.63 -3.27
CA SER A 162 -17.94 2.56 -4.69
C SER A 162 -16.74 2.51 -5.65
N LEU A 163 -15.71 3.37 -5.53
CA LEU A 163 -14.57 3.38 -6.45
C LEU A 163 -13.64 2.19 -6.24
N VAL A 164 -13.40 1.81 -4.98
CA VAL A 164 -12.62 0.61 -4.62
C VAL A 164 -13.38 -0.66 -5.03
N HIS A 165 -14.71 -0.64 -4.97
CA HIS A 165 -15.57 -1.75 -5.37
C HIS A 165 -15.66 -1.99 -6.89
N ILE A 166 -15.23 -1.04 -7.73
CA ILE A 166 -15.20 -1.22 -9.20
C ILE A 166 -13.96 -2.02 -9.63
N GLU A 167 -12.82 -1.84 -8.98
CA GLU A 167 -11.55 -2.45 -9.39
C GLU A 167 -11.27 -3.73 -8.61
N LYS A 168 -11.40 -4.89 -9.28
CA LYS A 168 -11.39 -6.22 -8.65
C LYS A 168 -10.03 -6.66 -8.06
N ASP A 169 -8.95 -5.96 -8.40
CA ASP A 169 -7.57 -6.35 -8.07
C ASP A 169 -6.79 -5.29 -7.27
N LEU A 170 -7.48 -4.35 -6.63
CA LEU A 170 -6.86 -3.33 -5.80
C LEU A 170 -7.06 -3.61 -4.31
N ILE A 171 -5.98 -3.50 -3.53
CA ILE A 171 -6.06 -3.59 -2.07
C ILE A 171 -5.32 -2.39 -1.48
N CYS A 172 -5.99 -1.63 -0.61
CA CYS A 172 -5.42 -0.47 0.08
C CYS A 172 -5.33 -0.71 1.59
N PHE A 173 -4.16 -0.45 2.16
CA PHE A 173 -3.85 -0.61 3.58
C PHE A 173 -3.45 0.73 4.18
N HIS A 174 -4.12 1.12 5.27
CA HIS A 174 -3.78 2.33 6.02
C HIS A 174 -3.11 1.97 7.35
N SER A 175 -2.11 2.75 7.75
CA SER A 175 -1.47 2.60 9.07
C SER A 175 -2.35 3.04 10.25
N SER A 176 -3.37 3.83 9.97
CA SER A 176 -4.31 4.39 10.94
C SER A 176 -5.76 4.07 10.55
N THR A 177 -6.63 3.93 11.55
CA THR A 177 -8.08 3.92 11.33
C THR A 177 -8.60 5.34 11.09
N PRO A 178 -9.76 5.50 10.43
CA PRO A 178 -10.39 6.81 10.30
C PRO A 178 -10.43 7.53 11.64
N HIS A 179 -10.08 8.81 11.64
CA HIS A 179 -10.00 9.68 12.81
C HIS A 179 -8.86 9.39 13.79
N THR A 180 -7.87 8.58 13.42
CA THR A 180 -6.69 8.30 14.27
C THR A 180 -5.38 8.76 13.63
N ALA A 181 -4.41 9.05 14.50
CA ALA A 181 -3.06 9.40 14.10
C ALA A 181 -2.21 8.16 13.80
N SER A 182 -1.26 8.32 12.89
CA SER A 182 -0.18 7.36 12.66
C SER A 182 0.98 7.66 13.60
N TYR A 183 1.58 6.62 14.19
CA TYR A 183 2.59 6.79 15.23
C TYR A 183 4.01 6.69 14.68
N PHE A 184 4.80 7.70 15.01
CA PHE A 184 6.18 7.82 14.63
C PHE A 184 7.09 7.84 15.86
N LEU A 185 8.26 7.20 15.74
CA LEU A 185 9.33 7.28 16.73
C LEU A 185 10.59 7.91 16.08
N PRO A 186 11.07 9.07 16.55
CA PRO A 186 12.26 9.75 16.00
C PRO A 186 13.49 8.85 15.86
N THR A 187 13.64 7.89 16.79
CA THR A 187 14.77 6.98 16.81
C THR A 187 14.63 5.79 15.87
N LYS A 188 13.43 5.47 15.35
CA LYS A 188 13.18 4.20 14.64
C LYS A 188 12.43 4.32 13.31
N GLY A 189 11.70 5.40 13.03
CA GLY A 189 10.77 5.42 11.91
C GLY A 189 9.32 5.28 12.36
N SER A 190 8.44 5.09 11.39
CA SER A 190 7.04 4.75 11.61
C SER A 190 6.90 3.38 12.27
N PHE A 191 6.14 3.31 13.36
CA PHE A 191 5.88 2.03 14.02
C PHE A 191 5.16 1.04 13.11
N PHE A 192 4.30 1.53 12.22
CA PHE A 192 3.59 0.70 11.25
C PHE A 192 4.55 0.12 10.21
N ILE A 193 5.45 0.93 9.63
CA ILE A 193 6.39 0.46 8.60
C ILE A 193 7.38 -0.57 9.16
N GLN A 194 7.89 -0.34 10.37
CA GLN A 194 8.76 -1.30 11.04
C GLN A 194 8.02 -2.63 11.27
N THR A 195 6.80 -2.57 11.82
CA THR A 195 5.98 -3.77 12.08
C THR A 195 5.60 -4.50 10.79
N LEU A 196 5.24 -3.77 9.73
CA LEU A 196 4.95 -4.30 8.41
C LEU A 196 6.14 -5.12 7.90
N SER A 197 7.34 -4.54 7.94
CA SER A 197 8.55 -5.22 7.50
C SER A 197 8.84 -6.47 8.31
N ASP A 198 8.71 -6.42 9.63
CA ASP A 198 8.94 -7.58 10.50
C ASP A 198 7.97 -8.73 10.20
N VAL A 199 6.67 -8.42 10.07
CA VAL A 199 5.65 -9.42 9.73
C VAL A 199 5.91 -10.02 8.36
N PHE A 200 6.17 -9.20 7.34
CA PHE A 200 6.41 -9.71 5.99
C PHE A 200 7.68 -10.56 5.93
N ASN A 201 8.76 -10.14 6.58
CA ASN A 201 10.00 -10.91 6.62
C ASN A 201 9.83 -12.25 7.33
N LYS A 202 8.96 -12.31 8.34
CA LYS A 202 8.71 -13.50 9.16
C LYS A 202 7.63 -14.43 8.60
N TRP A 203 6.67 -13.95 7.82
CA TRP A 203 5.47 -14.73 7.48
C TRP A 203 5.13 -14.80 5.99
N SER A 204 5.77 -14.01 5.12
CA SER A 204 5.43 -13.97 3.67
C SER A 204 5.64 -15.28 2.92
N TYR A 205 6.33 -16.25 3.53
CA TYR A 205 6.55 -17.58 2.96
C TYR A 205 5.44 -18.59 3.30
N VAL A 206 4.49 -18.25 4.17
CA VAL A 206 3.39 -19.13 4.60
C VAL A 206 2.02 -18.47 4.56
N CYS A 207 1.98 -17.14 4.64
CA CYS A 207 0.75 -16.35 4.67
C CYS A 207 0.51 -15.67 3.32
N ASP A 208 -0.76 -15.58 2.92
CA ASP A 208 -1.19 -14.67 1.87
C ASP A 208 -1.18 -13.22 2.37
N ILE A 209 -1.38 -12.27 1.43
CA ILE A 209 -1.32 -10.84 1.73
C ILE A 209 -2.35 -10.42 2.80
N GLU A 210 -3.57 -10.98 2.78
CA GLU A 210 -4.62 -10.64 3.76
C GLU A 210 -4.19 -11.06 5.18
N GLU A 211 -3.67 -12.28 5.33
CA GLU A 211 -3.20 -12.79 6.63
C GLU A 211 -1.97 -12.03 7.13
N LEU A 212 -1.07 -11.60 6.25
CA LEU A 212 0.05 -10.75 6.63
C LEU A 212 -0.43 -9.45 7.24
N PHE A 213 -1.33 -8.74 6.57
CA PHE A 213 -1.84 -7.48 7.09
C PHE A 213 -2.71 -7.68 8.34
N ARG A 214 -3.45 -8.77 8.45
CA ARG A 214 -4.12 -9.13 9.71
C ARG A 214 -3.13 -9.26 10.88
N LYS A 215 -1.98 -9.90 10.66
CA LYS A 215 -0.92 -9.97 11.67
C LYS A 215 -0.32 -8.60 11.99
N VAL A 216 -0.15 -7.73 10.99
CA VAL A 216 0.30 -6.35 11.21
C VAL A 216 -0.70 -5.60 12.09
N SER A 217 -2.00 -5.63 11.78
CA SER A 217 -3.04 -4.97 12.59
C SER A 217 -3.05 -5.46 14.04
N LEU A 218 -2.86 -6.76 14.26
CA LEU A 218 -2.75 -7.32 15.62
C LEU A 218 -1.51 -6.81 16.36
N MET A 219 -0.36 -6.76 15.69
CA MET A 219 0.89 -6.31 16.32
C MET A 219 0.93 -4.80 16.55
N THR A 220 0.20 -4.01 15.76
CA THR A 220 0.07 -2.57 15.97
C THR A 220 -0.99 -2.19 17.01
N GLY A 221 -1.68 -3.17 17.61
CA GLY A 221 -2.74 -2.93 18.59
C GLY A 221 -4.01 -2.32 17.98
N ARG A 222 -4.19 -2.43 16.66
CA ARG A 222 -5.33 -1.88 15.90
C ARG A 222 -6.34 -2.98 15.60
N THR A 223 -7.07 -3.44 16.61
CA THR A 223 -8.10 -4.49 16.45
C THR A 223 -9.31 -4.02 15.63
N ASP A 224 -9.53 -2.71 15.54
CA ASP A 224 -10.49 -2.04 14.66
C ASP A 224 -10.11 -2.18 13.17
N LEU A 225 -8.80 -2.17 12.84
CA LEU A 225 -8.24 -2.67 11.57
C LEU A 225 -8.29 -4.22 11.46
N ALA A 226 -9.06 -4.92 12.27
CA ALA A 226 -9.50 -6.29 11.97
C ALA A 226 -11.03 -6.35 11.81
N ALA A 227 -11.77 -5.48 12.52
CA ALA A 227 -13.23 -5.39 12.45
C ALA A 227 -13.74 -4.79 11.13
N HIS A 228 -13.13 -3.72 10.62
CA HIS A 228 -13.46 -3.15 9.30
C HIS A 228 -13.24 -4.19 8.16
N TRP A 229 -12.32 -5.13 8.38
CA TRP A 229 -11.89 -6.14 7.43
C TRP A 229 -12.88 -7.31 7.33
N SER A 230 -13.52 -7.65 8.45
CA SER A 230 -14.62 -8.60 8.48
C SER A 230 -15.82 -8.13 7.65
N GLN A 231 -16.06 -6.81 7.58
CA GLN A 231 -17.15 -6.24 6.77
C GLN A 231 -16.86 -6.27 5.26
N LEU A 232 -15.59 -6.06 4.85
CA LEU A 232 -15.14 -6.27 3.47
C LEU A 232 -15.22 -7.75 3.05
N ARG A 233 -14.96 -8.70 3.97
CA ARG A 233 -15.16 -10.15 3.75
C ARG A 233 -16.63 -10.54 3.60
N LEU A 234 -17.52 -10.00 4.42
CA LEU A 234 -18.94 -10.33 4.37
C LEU A 234 -19.59 -9.84 3.06
N LYS A 235 -19.19 -8.69 2.51
CA LYS A 235 -19.69 -8.23 1.21
C LYS A 235 -19.15 -9.04 0.02
N LYS A 236 -17.95 -9.63 0.08
CA LYS A 236 -17.48 -10.62 -0.92
C LYS A 236 -18.35 -11.89 -0.95
N SER A 237 -18.97 -12.27 0.18
CA SER A 237 -19.87 -13.44 0.24
C SER A 237 -21.27 -13.21 -0.35
N LEU A 238 -21.65 -11.96 -0.63
CA LEU A 238 -22.96 -11.60 -1.21
C LEU A 238 -22.92 -11.31 -2.72
N GLY A 239 -21.78 -11.53 -3.38
CA GLY A 239 -21.66 -11.40 -4.83
C GLY A 239 -20.60 -12.34 -5.41
N SER A 240 -21.04 -13.43 -6.05
CA SER A 240 -20.25 -14.46 -6.74
C SER A 240 -19.70 -15.63 -5.90
N VAL A 241 -20.60 -16.44 -5.35
CA VAL A 241 -20.31 -17.87 -5.11
C VAL A 241 -21.44 -18.73 -5.68
N THR A 242 -21.55 -18.75 -7.00
CA THR A 242 -22.16 -19.85 -7.76
C THR A 242 -21.48 -19.94 -9.11
N LYS A 243 -20.32 -20.60 -9.13
CA LYS A 243 -19.94 -21.53 -10.19
C LYS A 243 -18.88 -22.48 -9.63
N ARG A 244 -19.37 -23.57 -9.04
CA ARG A 244 -18.63 -24.82 -8.95
C ARG A 244 -18.27 -25.21 -10.39
N PHE A 245 -16.98 -25.29 -10.71
CA PHE A 245 -16.54 -26.11 -11.83
C PHE A 245 -16.30 -27.51 -11.27
N SER A 246 -17.36 -28.32 -11.30
CA SER A 246 -17.24 -29.76 -11.50
C SER A 246 -17.25 -30.01 -13.01
N ASN A 247 -16.45 -30.97 -13.47
CA ASN A 247 -16.45 -31.49 -14.85
C ASN A 247 -17.86 -31.69 -15.40
#